data_AF-A0A2D6DRW7-F1
#
_entry.id   AF-A0A2D6DRW7-F1
#
_cell.length_a   1.000
_cell.length_b   1.000
_cell.length_c   1.000
_cell.angle_alpha   90.00
_cell.angle_beta   90.00
_cell.angle_gamma   90.00
#
_symmetry.space_group_name_H-M   'P 1'
#
loop_
_entity.id
_entity.type
_entity.pdbx_description
1 polymer ?
#
loop_
_entity_poly.entity_id
_entity_poly.type
_entity_poly.pdbx_seq_one_letter_code
_entity_poly.pdbx_strand_id
1 'polypeptide(L)'
;MTLNTTTHKNILLKILKDIYTDTSLGPVLGFKDGTAAYLFYGLDRFSVDLDFDLLDQAKEQKVLNKIENIVKEYGAIKEKKK
;
A
#
# COMPACT_ATOMS: atom_id res chain seq x y z
N MET A 1 0.52 -8.97 -22.42
CA MET A 1 1.74 -8.46 -21.74
C MET A 1 2.05 -9.39 -20.58
N THR A 2 3.29 -9.85 -20.46
CA THR A 2 3.75 -10.64 -19.31
C THR A 2 4.02 -9.71 -18.12
N LEU A 3 3.73 -10.19 -16.91
CA LEU A 3 3.95 -9.45 -15.67
C LEU A 3 5.44 -9.32 -15.38
N ASN A 4 5.95 -8.09 -15.26
CA ASN A 4 7.31 -7.84 -14.81
C ASN A 4 7.31 -7.69 -13.27
N THR A 5 7.71 -8.75 -12.58
CA THR A 5 7.73 -8.83 -11.11
C THR A 5 8.65 -7.79 -10.47
N THR A 6 9.79 -7.47 -11.10
CA THR A 6 10.71 -6.43 -10.63
C THR A 6 10.06 -5.04 -10.67
N THR A 7 9.45 -4.68 -11.80
CA THR A 7 8.72 -3.41 -11.93
C THR A 7 7.60 -3.32 -10.91
N HIS A 8 6.85 -4.40 -10.74
CA HIS A 8 5.74 -4.45 -9.81
C HIS A 8 6.21 -4.25 -8.36
N LYS A 9 7.23 -5.00 -7.92
CA LYS A 9 7.85 -4.85 -6.60
C LYS A 9 8.36 -3.43 -6.34
N ASN A 10 8.98 -2.82 -7.35
CA ASN A 10 9.48 -1.44 -7.24
C ASN A 10 8.35 -0.43 -7.01
N ILE A 11 7.21 -0.59 -7.67
CA ILE A 11 6.04 0.29 -7.47
C ILE A 11 5.47 0.10 -6.06
N LEU A 12 5.29 -1.14 -5.60
CA LEU A 12 4.78 -1.42 -4.25
C LEU A 12 5.65 -0.79 -3.16
N LEU A 13 6.98 -0.92 -3.29
CA LEU A 13 7.93 -0.32 -2.33
C LEU A 13 7.89 1.21 -2.34
N LYS A 14 7.68 1.83 -3.51
CA LYS A 14 7.51 3.29 -3.60
C LYS A 14 6.22 3.77 -2.94
N ILE A 15 5.09 3.09 -3.19
CA ILE A 15 3.81 3.40 -2.53
C ILE A 15 3.95 3.24 -1.01
N LEU A 16 4.53 2.14 -0.53
CA LEU A 16 4.78 1.90 0.90
C LEU A 16 5.65 3.00 1.51
N LYS A 17 6.72 3.41 0.80
CA LYS A 17 7.59 4.50 1.26
C LYS A 17 6.80 5.81 1.41
N ASP A 18 5.99 6.18 0.44
CA ASP A 18 5.21 7.42 0.50
C ASP A 18 4.17 7.39 1.63
N ILE A 19 3.55 6.24 1.87
CA ILE A 19 2.63 6.04 3.01
C ILE A 19 3.36 6.20 4.35
N TYR A 20 4.51 5.53 4.53
CA TYR A 20 5.22 5.51 5.81
C TYR A 20 6.13 6.72 6.06
N THR A 21 6.41 7.53 5.04
CA THR A 21 7.08 8.83 5.21
C THR A 21 6.10 9.97 5.50
N ASP A 22 4.81 9.80 5.20
CA ASP A 22 3.76 10.71 5.65
C ASP A 22 3.48 10.51 7.15
N THR A 23 3.88 11.49 7.95
CA THR A 23 3.75 11.50 9.42
C THR A 23 2.29 11.44 9.90
N SER A 24 1.32 11.70 9.03
CA SER A 24 -0.11 11.58 9.34
C SER A 24 -0.72 10.23 8.98
N LEU A 25 0.01 9.37 8.25
CA LEU A 25 -0.42 8.02 7.84
C LEU A 25 0.33 6.92 8.59
N GLY A 26 1.66 7.01 8.65
CA GLY A 26 2.52 5.97 9.23
C GLY A 26 2.10 5.51 10.63
N PRO A 27 1.79 6.43 11.58
CA PRO A 27 1.37 6.04 12.92
C PRO A 27 -0.02 5.40 13.03
N VAL A 28 -0.84 5.45 11.96
CA VAL A 28 -2.25 5.04 12.00
C VAL A 28 -2.57 3.90 11.03
N LEU A 29 -1.56 3.40 10.30
CA LEU A 29 -1.68 2.30 9.35
C LEU A 29 -0.71 1.16 9.70
N GLY A 30 -1.25 -0.02 10.01
CA GLY A 30 -0.48 -1.24 10.19
C GLY A 30 -0.44 -2.07 8.90
N PHE A 31 0.72 -2.14 8.23
CA PHE A 31 0.89 -2.98 7.04
C PHE A 31 0.94 -4.45 7.41
N LYS A 32 0.16 -5.29 6.71
CA LYS A 32 -0.04 -6.69 7.07
C LYS A 32 -0.15 -7.62 5.84
N ASP A 33 -0.45 -8.89 6.15
CA ASP A 33 -0.85 -9.92 5.19
C ASP A 33 0.25 -10.40 4.21
N GLY A 34 -0.16 -11.01 3.11
CA GLY A 34 0.71 -11.72 2.16
C GLY A 34 1.86 -10.89 1.60
N THR A 35 1.64 -9.64 1.23
CA THR A 35 2.71 -8.79 0.68
C THR A 35 3.69 -8.36 1.77
N ALA A 36 3.24 -8.16 3.01
CA ALA A 36 4.16 -7.93 4.12
C ALA A 36 5.05 -9.15 4.38
N ALA A 37 4.46 -10.36 4.36
CA ALA A 37 5.21 -11.62 4.44
C ALA A 37 6.20 -11.79 3.27
N TYR A 38 5.80 -11.44 2.04
CA TYR A 38 6.64 -11.47 0.85
C TYR A 38 7.82 -10.49 0.92
N LEU A 39 7.60 -9.27 1.39
CA LEU A 39 8.65 -8.24 1.42
C LEU A 39 9.63 -8.43 2.59
N PHE A 40 9.16 -8.89 3.75
CA PHE A 40 9.94 -8.84 4.99
C PHE A 40 10.24 -10.19 5.63
N TYR A 41 9.53 -11.26 5.25
CA TYR A 41 9.61 -12.56 5.93
C TYR A 41 9.86 -13.76 5.00
N GLY A 42 10.26 -13.51 3.74
CA GLY A 42 10.74 -14.54 2.84
C GLY A 42 9.65 -15.47 2.28
N LEU A 43 8.40 -15.00 2.19
CA LEU A 43 7.34 -15.77 1.52
C LEU A 43 7.72 -16.08 0.07
N ASP A 44 7.58 -17.34 -0.33
CA ASP A 44 8.08 -17.90 -1.60
C ASP A 44 7.15 -17.69 -2.81
N ARG A 45 5.89 -17.35 -2.55
CA ARG A 45 4.92 -16.96 -3.58
C ARG A 45 4.93 -15.45 -3.82
N PHE A 46 4.72 -15.08 -5.07
CA PHE A 46 4.53 -13.68 -5.46
C PHE A 46 3.21 -13.13 -4.89
N SER A 47 3.26 -11.96 -4.26
CA SER A 47 2.11 -11.27 -3.67
C SER A 47 2.18 -9.79 -4.03
N VAL A 48 1.04 -9.20 -4.34
CA VAL A 48 0.95 -7.90 -5.04
C VAL A 48 0.00 -6.89 -4.37
N ASP A 49 -0.71 -7.32 -3.33
CA ASP A 49 -1.77 -6.53 -2.70
C ASP A 49 -1.24 -5.82 -1.46
N LEU A 50 -1.52 -4.52 -1.30
CA LEU A 50 -1.13 -3.78 -0.11
C LEU A 50 -2.28 -3.74 0.89
N ASP A 51 -2.19 -4.56 1.93
CA ASP A 51 -3.20 -4.66 2.98
C ASP A 51 -2.78 -3.89 4.23
N PHE A 52 -3.70 -3.08 4.77
CA PHE A 52 -3.46 -2.27 5.96
C PHE A 52 -4.60 -2.39 6.97
N ASP A 53 -4.25 -2.39 8.25
CA ASP A 53 -5.17 -2.11 9.34
C ASP A 53 -5.18 -0.62 9.66
N LEU A 54 -6.38 -0.05 9.79
CA LEU A 54 -6.57 1.30 10.32
C LEU A 54 -6.57 1.24 11.85
N LEU A 55 -5.55 1.83 12.47
CA LEU A 55 -5.36 1.80 13.92
C LEU A 55 -6.17 2.87 14.66
N ASP A 56 -6.68 3.87 13.92
CA ASP A 56 -7.47 4.98 14.45
C ASP A 56 -8.65 5.27 13.50
N GLN A 57 -9.83 4.75 13.86
CA GLN A 57 -11.05 4.87 13.05
C GLN A 57 -11.49 6.32 12.84
N ALA A 58 -11.17 7.24 13.77
CA ALA A 58 -11.52 8.66 13.62
C ALA A 58 -10.78 9.31 12.44
N LYS A 59 -9.70 8.69 11.95
CA LYS A 59 -8.89 9.18 10.82
C LYS A 59 -9.23 8.52 9.49
N GLU A 60 -10.20 7.62 9.43
CA GLU A 60 -10.56 6.85 8.23
C GLU A 60 -10.68 7.74 6.99
N GLN A 61 -11.50 8.80 7.05
CA GLN A 61 -11.73 9.66 5.89
C GLN A 61 -10.45 10.41 5.46
N LYS A 62 -9.63 10.84 6.42
CA LYS A 62 -8.35 11.52 6.15
C LYS A 62 -7.36 10.56 5.50
N VAL A 63 -7.29 9.33 6.00
CA VAL A 63 -6.45 8.25 5.46
C VAL A 63 -6.89 7.93 4.04
N LEU A 64 -8.17 7.66 3.80
CA LEU A 64 -8.70 7.34 2.46
C LEU A 64 -8.37 8.43 1.43
N ASN A 65 -8.56 9.71 1.80
CA ASN A 65 -8.25 10.83 0.90
C ASN A 65 -6.76 10.92 0.57
N LYS A 66 -5.88 10.68 1.54
CA LYS A 66 -4.43 10.72 1.31
C LYS A 66 -3.92 9.52 0.50
N ILE A 67 -4.41 8.31 0.81
CA ILE A 67 -4.10 7.11 0.02
C ILE A 67 -4.51 7.31 -1.43
N GLU A 68 -5.71 7.87 -1.67
CA GLU A 68 -6.16 8.19 -3.03
C GLU A 68 -5.19 9.10 -3.78
N ASN A 69 -4.67 10.15 -3.11
CA ASN A 69 -3.70 11.05 -3.73
C ASN A 69 -2.37 10.35 -4.00
N ILE A 70 -1.87 9.53 -3.08
CA ILE A 70 -0.62 8.79 -3.25
C ILE A 70 -0.72 7.84 -4.44
N VAL A 71 -1.76 7.00 -4.51
CA VAL A 71 -1.86 5.96 -5.55
C VAL A 71 -2.07 6.52 -6.96
N LYS A 72 -2.63 7.73 -7.09
CA LYS A 72 -2.78 8.44 -8.37
C LYS A 72 -1.44 8.78 -9.03
N GLU A 73 -0.37 8.95 -8.25
CA GLU A 73 0.97 9.20 -8.78
C GLU A 73 1.59 7.95 -9.44
N TYR A 74 1.06 6.77 -9.14
CA TYR A 74 1.58 5.48 -9.61
C TYR A 74 0.70 4.81 -10.66
N GLY A 75 -0.51 5.32 -10.90
CA GLY A 75 -1.43 4.77 -11.89
C GLY A 75 -2.83 5.36 -11.83
N ALA A 76 -3.74 4.75 -12.59
CA ALA A 76 -5.15 5.15 -12.63
C ALA A 76 -6.00 4.28 -11.70
N ILE A 77 -6.84 4.92 -10.88
CA ILE A 77 -7.84 4.24 -10.05
C ILE A 77 -8.96 3.74 -10.96
N LYS A 78 -9.16 2.42 -11.00
CA LYS A 78 -10.25 1.79 -11.76
C LYS A 78 -11.55 1.70 -10.98
N GLU A 79 -11.45 1.37 -9.70
CA GLU A 79 -12.57 1.25 -8.77
C GLU A 79 -12.19 1.84 -7.42
N LYS A 80 -13.16 2.48 -6.77
CA LYS A 80 -13.05 2.96 -5.39
C LYS A 80 -14.34 2.60 -4.68
N LYS A 81 -14.22 1.90 -3.55
CA LYS A 81 -15.33 1.55 -2.66
C LYS A 81 -15.01 2.09 -1.27
N LYS A 82 -16.05 2.42 -0.53
CA LYS A 82 -15.97 2.69 0.90
C LYS A 82 -16.46 1.45 1.63
#